data_AF-J3MNS4-F1
#
_entry.id   AF-J3MNS4-F1
#
_cell.length_a   1.000
_cell.length_b   1.000
_cell.length_c   1.000
_cell.angle_alpha   90.00
_cell.angle_beta   90.00
_cell.angle_gamma   90.00
#
_symmetry.space_group_name_H-M   'P 1'
#
loop_
_entity.id
_entity.type
_entity.pdbx_description
1 polymer ?
#
loop_
_entity_poly.entity_id
_entity_poly.type
_entity_poly.pdbx_seq_one_letter_code
_entity_poly.pdbx_strand_id
1 'polypeptide(L)'
;MSLCGFLVVLRLVPVAARYLLRRGMWGKDINKRGLPMGEIRVPEALGIVVGIVYLVIAILFQHFNFTADSMWLVEYNAALASVCFMILLGFIDDVLDVPWRVKLLLPTIAALPLLMAYAGGTAISIPKPLTSYFGVAVLELGSLYKLFMLLLAVFCTNSINIHAGLNGLEVGQTVIISAAVLIHNVMRIGSSMDIESQQAHAFSIYLVLPFLTTSLALFAFNWYPSSVFVGDTYTYFAGMALAVVGILGHFSETLLLFFLPEVLNFLCSVPQLFKFVPCPRHRLPRFDPHTGLLTGTKDGNLVNIFLRIFGRCTERTLCIRLLIFQALSCLFCFWLRYMITGWYK
;
A
#
# COMPACT_ATOMS: atom_id res chain seq x y z
N MET A 1 20.37 0.15 9.25
CA MET A 1 19.28 -0.63 9.91
C MET A 1 18.34 -1.25 8.89
N SER A 2 17.80 -0.52 7.92
CA SER A 2 16.89 -1.06 6.88
C SER A 2 17.47 -2.23 6.07
N LEU A 3 18.75 -2.17 5.68
CA LEU A 3 19.45 -3.31 5.05
C LEU A 3 19.47 -4.57 5.94
N CYS A 4 19.64 -4.40 7.26
CA CYS A 4 19.55 -5.51 8.20
C CYS A 4 18.13 -6.09 8.19
N GLY A 5 17.10 -5.24 8.16
CA GLY A 5 15.71 -5.66 7.97
C GLY A 5 15.50 -6.52 6.73
N PHE A 6 16.01 -6.08 5.56
CA PHE A 6 15.99 -6.86 4.32
C PHE A 6 16.61 -8.27 4.52
N LEU A 7 17.82 -8.34 5.08
CA LEU A 7 18.53 -9.61 5.30
C LEU A 7 17.79 -10.53 6.30
N VAL A 8 17.19 -9.94 7.35
CA VAL A 8 16.41 -10.68 8.34
C VAL A 8 15.14 -11.25 7.69
N VAL A 9 14.40 -10.47 6.89
CA VAL A 9 13.24 -10.98 6.14
C VAL A 9 13.63 -12.12 5.22
N LEU A 10 14.73 -12.00 4.47
CA LEU A 10 15.23 -13.08 3.60
C LEU A 10 15.47 -14.40 4.36
N ARG A 11 15.93 -14.32 5.61
CA ARG A 11 16.15 -15.51 6.44
C ARG A 11 14.88 -16.03 7.11
N LEU A 12 13.99 -15.14 7.55
CA LEU A 12 12.81 -15.50 8.34
C LEU A 12 11.63 -15.98 7.49
N VAL A 13 11.45 -15.48 6.26
CA VAL A 13 10.32 -15.87 5.40
C VAL A 13 10.28 -17.39 5.16
N PRO A 14 11.37 -18.08 4.77
CA PRO A 14 11.36 -19.54 4.61
C PRO A 14 11.08 -20.29 5.92
N VAL A 15 11.51 -19.74 7.06
CA VAL A 15 11.28 -20.33 8.38
C VAL A 15 9.80 -20.24 8.74
N ALA A 16 9.23 -19.03 8.66
CA ALA A 16 7.82 -18.77 8.94
C ALA A 16 6.89 -19.54 8.00
N ALA A 17 7.22 -19.59 6.71
CA ALA A 17 6.50 -20.37 5.71
C ALA A 17 6.25 -21.82 6.15
N ARG A 18 7.28 -22.49 6.71
CA ARG A 18 7.13 -23.87 7.22
C ARG A 18 6.16 -23.97 8.40
N TYR A 19 6.13 -22.97 9.28
CA TYR A 19 5.20 -22.95 10.41
C TYR A 19 3.76 -22.68 9.96
N LEU A 20 3.56 -21.71 9.06
CA LEU A 20 2.24 -21.36 8.53
C LEU A 20 1.64 -22.52 7.73
N LEU A 21 2.44 -23.21 6.90
CA LEU A 21 2.03 -24.46 6.24
C LEU A 21 1.54 -25.51 7.25
N ARG A 22 2.29 -25.75 8.33
CA ARG A 22 1.93 -26.73 9.37
C ARG A 22 0.64 -26.36 10.11
N ARG A 23 0.33 -25.06 10.21
CA ARG A 23 -0.90 -24.55 10.83
C ARG A 23 -2.09 -24.49 9.87
N GLY A 24 -1.94 -24.95 8.64
CA GLY A 24 -3.00 -24.93 7.65
C GLY A 24 -3.20 -23.58 6.97
N MET A 25 -2.30 -22.63 7.16
CA MET A 25 -2.34 -21.31 6.53
C MET A 25 -1.64 -21.37 5.17
N TRP A 26 -2.42 -21.72 4.15
CA TRP A 26 -1.95 -21.84 2.78
C TRP A 26 -3.09 -21.65 1.78
N GLY A 27 -2.72 -21.20 0.59
CA GLY A 27 -3.59 -21.09 -0.57
C GLY A 27 -3.10 -21.97 -1.72
N LYS A 28 -3.97 -22.17 -2.71
CA LYS A 28 -3.57 -22.69 -4.03
C LYS A 28 -3.48 -21.53 -5.01
N ASP A 29 -2.55 -21.62 -5.95
CA ASP A 29 -2.41 -20.64 -7.01
C ASP A 29 -3.52 -20.80 -8.07
N ILE A 30 -4.55 -19.96 -7.96
CA ILE A 30 -5.76 -20.02 -8.79
C ILE A 30 -5.43 -19.81 -10.27
N ASN A 31 -4.41 -18.99 -10.57
CA ASN A 31 -3.96 -18.69 -11.94
C ASN A 31 -3.08 -19.80 -12.54
N LYS A 32 -2.92 -20.93 -11.84
CA LYS A 32 -2.21 -22.13 -12.32
C LYS A 32 -3.06 -23.39 -12.18
N ARG A 33 -4.36 -23.25 -11.90
CA ARG A 33 -5.28 -24.36 -11.70
C ARG A 33 -5.25 -25.33 -12.90
N GLY A 34 -5.17 -26.63 -12.63
CA GLY A 34 -5.08 -27.66 -13.67
C GLY A 34 -3.65 -28.01 -14.09
N LEU A 35 -2.64 -27.26 -13.62
CA LEU A 35 -1.23 -27.64 -13.71
C LEU A 35 -0.76 -28.28 -12.39
N PRO A 36 0.26 -29.16 -12.41
CA PRO A 36 0.84 -29.72 -11.19
C PRO A 36 1.27 -28.66 -10.18
N MET A 37 1.79 -27.52 -10.67
CA MET A 37 2.20 -26.40 -9.81
C MET A 37 1.05 -25.68 -9.13
N GLY A 38 -0.16 -25.66 -9.72
CA GLY A 38 -1.35 -25.03 -9.11
C GLY A 38 -1.97 -25.85 -7.99
N GLU A 39 -1.62 -27.13 -7.87
CA GLU A 39 -2.07 -28.01 -6.79
C GLU A 39 -1.17 -27.94 -5.55
N ILE A 40 0.01 -27.33 -5.68
CA ILE A 40 0.95 -27.12 -4.57
C ILE A 40 0.34 -26.14 -3.58
N ARG A 41 0.42 -26.48 -2.28
CA ARG A 41 0.03 -25.59 -1.18
C ARG A 41 1.11 -24.54 -0.98
N VAL A 42 0.77 -23.29 -1.26
CA VAL A 42 1.66 -22.14 -1.08
C VAL A 42 1.33 -21.49 0.27
N PRO A 43 2.31 -21.29 1.18
CA PRO A 43 2.06 -20.65 2.47
C PRO A 43 1.51 -19.24 2.29
N GLU A 44 0.59 -18.85 3.16
CA GLU A 44 -0.11 -17.56 3.10
C GLU A 44 0.12 -16.72 4.37
N ALA A 45 -0.23 -15.43 4.31
CA ALA A 45 -0.04 -14.43 5.37
C ALA A 45 1.43 -14.13 5.72
N LEU A 46 2.37 -14.25 4.76
CA LEU A 46 3.79 -13.94 5.01
C LEU A 46 4.06 -12.44 5.21
N GLY A 47 3.07 -11.59 4.97
CA GLY A 47 3.09 -10.19 5.40
C GLY A 47 3.42 -10.02 6.87
N ILE A 48 3.08 -10.98 7.74
CA ILE A 48 3.37 -10.91 9.17
C ILE A 48 4.87 -10.81 9.46
N VAL A 49 5.71 -11.53 8.70
CA VAL A 49 7.18 -11.49 8.88
C VAL A 49 7.72 -10.11 8.54
N VAL A 50 7.26 -9.55 7.42
CA VAL A 50 7.65 -8.21 6.97
C VAL A 50 7.21 -7.16 7.98
N GLY A 51 5.95 -7.22 8.43
CA GLY A 51 5.40 -6.29 9.41
C GLY A 51 6.15 -6.31 10.74
N ILE A 52 6.45 -7.50 11.28
CA ILE A 52 7.21 -7.63 12.54
C ILE A 52 8.63 -7.08 12.38
N VAL A 53 9.34 -7.44 11.31
CA VAL A 53 10.71 -6.96 11.09
C VAL A 53 10.72 -5.45 10.86
N TYR A 54 9.75 -4.92 10.12
CA TYR A 54 9.54 -3.49 9.95
C TYR A 54 9.40 -2.77 11.30
N LEU A 55 8.49 -3.24 12.16
CA LEU A 55 8.27 -2.64 13.48
C LEU A 55 9.53 -2.68 14.34
N VAL A 56 10.24 -3.82 14.38
CA VAL A 56 11.50 -3.94 15.13
C VAL A 56 12.54 -2.94 14.63
N ILE A 57 12.72 -2.82 13.31
CA ILE A 57 13.69 -1.86 12.75
C ILE A 57 13.28 -0.41 13.07
N ALA A 58 12.00 -0.07 12.98
CA ALA A 58 11.49 1.26 13.26
C ALA A 58 11.63 1.62 14.76
N ILE A 59 11.29 0.70 15.66
CA ILE A 59 11.44 0.87 17.12
C ILE A 59 12.92 1.03 17.50
N LEU A 60 13.81 0.20 16.94
CA LEU A 60 15.24 0.34 17.19
C LEU A 60 15.76 1.68 16.65
N PHE A 61 15.28 2.11 15.47
CA PHE A 61 15.67 3.41 14.91
C PHE A 61 15.24 4.55 15.85
N GLN A 62 13.99 4.53 16.32
CA GLN A 62 13.48 5.47 17.31
C GLN A 62 14.36 5.49 18.56
N HIS A 63 14.68 4.33 19.13
CA HIS A 63 15.50 4.24 20.34
C HIS A 63 16.87 4.93 20.21
N PHE A 64 17.52 4.82 19.05
CA PHE A 64 18.85 5.41 18.84
C PHE A 64 18.84 6.86 18.35
N ASN A 65 17.72 7.35 17.79
CA ASN A 65 17.67 8.67 17.15
C ASN A 65 16.73 9.67 17.84
N PHE A 66 15.80 9.21 18.67
CA PHE A 66 14.80 10.06 19.31
C PHE A 66 15.10 10.14 20.81
N THR A 67 15.12 11.36 21.34
CA THR A 67 15.16 11.63 22.77
C THR A 67 13.72 11.67 23.34
N ALA A 68 13.60 11.58 24.67
CA ALA A 68 12.30 11.63 25.35
C ALA A 68 11.53 12.95 25.08
N ASP A 69 12.26 14.05 24.84
CA ASP A 69 11.70 15.39 24.60
C ASP A 69 11.46 15.69 23.11
N SER A 70 11.63 14.70 22.22
CA SER A 70 11.41 14.90 20.79
C SER A 70 9.94 15.21 20.49
N MET A 71 9.69 16.34 19.81
CA MET A 71 8.34 16.72 19.36
C MET A 71 7.68 15.66 18.44
N TRP A 72 8.50 14.89 17.72
CA TRP A 72 8.04 13.85 16.79
C TRP A 72 7.74 12.52 17.49
N LEU A 73 8.05 12.36 18.78
CA LEU A 73 7.94 11.09 19.50
C LEU A 73 6.48 10.61 19.58
N VAL A 74 5.54 11.52 19.82
CA VAL A 74 4.11 11.20 19.93
C VAL A 74 3.56 10.72 18.58
N GLU A 75 3.87 11.46 17.51
CA GLU A 75 3.44 11.09 16.15
C GLU A 75 4.12 9.80 15.66
N TYR A 76 5.39 9.57 16.01
CA TYR A 76 6.10 8.33 15.68
C TYR A 76 5.48 7.12 16.41
N ASN A 77 5.18 7.26 17.70
CA ASN A 77 4.51 6.20 18.47
C ASN A 77 3.11 5.91 17.93
N ALA A 78 2.36 6.95 17.57
CA ALA A 78 1.04 6.81 16.96
C ALA A 78 1.11 6.12 15.58
N ALA A 79 2.08 6.49 14.75
CA ALA A 79 2.39 5.82 13.50
C ALA A 79 2.65 4.33 13.70
N LEU A 80 3.56 3.98 14.61
CA LEU A 80 3.86 2.57 14.92
C LEU A 80 2.66 1.83 15.51
N ALA A 81 1.89 2.46 16.38
CA ALA A 81 0.68 1.86 16.96
C ALA A 81 -0.36 1.57 15.87
N SER A 82 -0.62 2.52 14.97
CA SER A 82 -1.53 2.34 13.84
C SER A 82 -1.08 1.24 12.89
N VAL A 83 0.21 1.20 12.56
CA VAL A 83 0.78 0.16 11.69
C VAL A 83 0.76 -1.22 12.37
N CYS A 84 1.15 -1.30 13.65
CA CYS A 84 1.11 -2.53 14.44
C CYS A 84 -0.30 -3.08 14.55
N PHE A 85 -1.27 -2.22 14.85
CA PHE A 85 -2.66 -2.63 14.94
C PHE A 85 -3.16 -3.13 13.58
N MET A 86 -2.78 -2.48 12.48
CA MET A 86 -3.15 -2.95 11.15
C MET A 86 -2.52 -4.29 10.78
N ILE A 87 -1.26 -4.54 11.13
CA ILE A 87 -0.62 -5.85 10.95
C ILE A 87 -1.40 -6.94 11.72
N LEU A 88 -1.77 -6.66 12.97
CA LEU A 88 -2.56 -7.57 13.79
C LEU A 88 -3.92 -7.85 13.15
N LEU A 89 -4.66 -6.80 12.76
CA LEU A 89 -6.00 -6.94 12.20
C LEU A 89 -5.99 -7.64 10.84
N GLY A 90 -4.99 -7.38 9.99
CA GLY A 90 -4.82 -8.10 8.73
C GLY A 90 -4.49 -9.58 8.94
N PHE A 91 -3.69 -9.91 9.96
CA PHE A 91 -3.43 -11.31 10.31
C PHE A 91 -4.66 -12.01 10.90
N ILE A 92 -5.46 -11.30 11.69
CA ILE A 92 -6.75 -11.81 12.17
C ILE A 92 -7.69 -12.07 10.98
N ASP A 93 -7.72 -11.19 9.97
CA ASP A 93 -8.51 -11.39 8.76
C ASP A 93 -8.04 -12.63 7.97
N ASP A 94 -6.74 -12.79 7.76
CA ASP A 94 -6.17 -13.99 7.10
C ASP A 94 -6.53 -15.29 7.84
N VAL A 95 -6.63 -15.27 9.17
CA VAL A 95 -6.94 -16.45 10.00
C VAL A 95 -8.46 -16.72 10.09
N LEU A 96 -9.27 -15.67 10.16
CA LEU A 96 -10.71 -15.78 10.46
C LEU A 96 -11.63 -15.58 9.24
N ASP A 97 -11.11 -15.13 8.09
CA ASP A 97 -11.88 -14.77 6.88
C ASP A 97 -13.05 -13.84 7.23
N VAL A 98 -12.75 -12.65 7.76
CA VAL A 98 -13.81 -11.81 8.36
C VAL A 98 -14.73 -11.21 7.29
N PRO A 99 -16.01 -10.93 7.63
CA PRO A 99 -16.94 -10.35 6.66
C PRO A 99 -16.48 -9.00 6.10
N TRP A 100 -16.75 -8.73 4.83
CA TRP A 100 -16.33 -7.49 4.13
C TRP A 100 -16.70 -6.18 4.86
N ARG A 101 -17.80 -6.17 5.62
CA ARG A 101 -18.22 -4.99 6.40
C ARG A 101 -17.22 -4.67 7.51
N VAL A 102 -16.66 -5.72 8.13
CA VAL A 102 -15.64 -5.60 9.17
C VAL A 102 -14.34 -5.11 8.53
N LYS A 103 -13.98 -5.60 7.33
CA LYS A 103 -12.79 -5.16 6.57
C LYS A 103 -12.75 -3.63 6.34
N LEU A 104 -13.89 -2.96 6.23
CA LEU A 104 -13.96 -1.49 6.14
C LEU A 104 -13.79 -0.80 7.51
N LEU A 105 -14.19 -1.46 8.60
CA LEU A 105 -14.07 -0.93 9.96
C LEU A 105 -12.66 -1.09 10.54
N LEU A 106 -11.95 -2.19 10.24
CA LEU A 106 -10.62 -2.45 10.80
C LEU A 106 -9.64 -1.27 10.59
N PRO A 107 -9.52 -0.65 9.40
CA PRO A 107 -8.65 0.50 9.22
C PRO A 107 -9.14 1.76 9.91
N THR A 108 -10.45 1.95 10.07
CA THR A 108 -10.95 3.11 10.81
C THR A 108 -10.48 3.10 12.27
N ILE A 109 -10.51 1.94 12.92
CA ILE A 109 -10.09 1.79 14.31
C ILE A 109 -8.55 1.90 14.40
N ALA A 110 -7.83 1.23 13.49
CA ALA A 110 -6.37 1.27 13.47
C ALA A 110 -5.79 2.66 13.18
N ALA A 111 -6.52 3.54 12.48
CA ALA A 111 -6.10 4.91 12.21
C ALA A 111 -6.32 5.88 13.40
N LEU A 112 -7.06 5.49 14.44
CA LEU A 112 -7.37 6.39 15.56
C LEU A 112 -6.13 6.94 16.28
N PRO A 113 -5.08 6.14 16.61
CA PRO A 113 -3.87 6.66 17.22
C PRO A 113 -3.25 7.79 16.39
N LEU A 114 -3.14 7.59 15.07
CA LEU A 114 -2.66 8.60 14.13
C LEU A 114 -3.51 9.88 14.17
N LEU A 115 -4.83 9.76 14.11
CA LEU A 115 -5.75 10.91 14.14
C LEU A 115 -5.68 11.71 15.45
N MET A 116 -5.45 11.04 16.58
CA MET A 116 -5.36 11.68 17.89
C MET A 116 -4.01 12.38 18.11
N ALA A 117 -2.94 11.82 17.55
CA ALA A 117 -1.58 12.36 17.67
C ALA A 117 -1.26 13.46 16.65
N TYR A 118 -2.00 13.55 15.54
CA TYR A 118 -1.78 14.53 14.48
C TYR A 118 -1.79 15.96 15.03
N ALA A 119 -0.63 16.60 15.05
CA ALA A 119 -0.46 17.97 15.54
C ALA A 119 -0.44 19.02 14.42
N GLY A 120 -0.46 18.59 13.16
CA GLY A 120 -0.43 19.45 11.99
C GLY A 120 -1.69 20.29 11.77
N GLY A 121 -1.56 21.28 10.88
CA GLY A 121 -2.69 22.11 10.46
C GLY A 121 -3.77 21.35 9.70
N THR A 122 -5.03 21.71 9.92
CA THR A 122 -6.21 21.15 9.22
C THR A 122 -6.67 21.98 8.02
N ALA A 123 -5.82 22.91 7.59
CA ALA A 123 -6.06 23.79 6.45
C ALA A 123 -5.53 23.18 5.15
N ILE A 124 -6.27 23.34 4.05
CA ILE A 124 -5.82 22.96 2.71
C ILE A 124 -5.59 24.18 1.85
N SER A 125 -4.58 24.14 0.98
CA SER A 125 -4.35 25.18 -0.02
C SER A 125 -5.25 24.95 -1.24
N ILE A 126 -6.06 25.95 -1.59
CA ILE A 126 -6.90 25.90 -2.79
C ILE A 126 -6.02 26.18 -4.02
N PRO A 127 -6.13 25.39 -5.10
CA PRO A 127 -5.41 25.66 -6.35
C PRO A 127 -5.73 27.05 -6.92
N LYS A 128 -4.74 27.80 -7.41
CA LYS A 128 -4.93 29.18 -7.91
C LYS A 128 -6.08 29.38 -8.92
N PRO A 129 -6.35 28.44 -9.86
CA PRO A 129 -7.51 28.59 -10.75
C PRO A 129 -8.86 28.56 -10.03
N LEU A 130 -8.92 27.96 -8.84
CA LEU A 130 -10.13 27.81 -8.03
C LEU A 130 -10.26 28.92 -6.97
N THR A 131 -9.20 29.65 -6.64
CA THR A 131 -9.25 30.69 -5.60
C THR A 131 -10.24 31.81 -5.93
N SER A 132 -10.46 32.11 -7.22
CA SER A 132 -11.46 33.09 -7.66
C SER A 132 -12.90 32.66 -7.36
N TYR A 133 -13.18 31.35 -7.33
CA TYR A 133 -14.51 30.81 -7.01
C TYR A 133 -14.76 30.73 -5.50
N PHE A 134 -13.72 30.42 -4.72
CA PHE A 134 -13.85 30.24 -3.27
C PHE A 134 -13.53 31.50 -2.46
N GLY A 135 -12.90 32.52 -3.06
CA GLY A 135 -12.55 33.78 -2.39
C GLY A 135 -11.43 33.67 -1.34
N VAL A 136 -10.87 32.48 -1.12
CA VAL A 136 -9.79 32.21 -0.15
C VAL A 136 -8.69 31.35 -0.80
N ALA A 137 -7.44 31.59 -0.40
CA ALA A 137 -6.29 30.79 -0.83
C ALA A 137 -6.07 29.55 0.04
N VAL A 138 -6.54 29.59 1.29
CA VAL A 138 -6.43 28.53 2.28
C VAL A 138 -7.81 28.32 2.89
N LEU A 139 -8.24 27.06 2.98
CA LEU A 139 -9.53 26.67 3.54
C LEU A 139 -9.32 25.80 4.77
N GLU A 140 -9.84 26.26 5.90
CA GLU A 140 -9.83 25.52 7.16
C GLU A 140 -10.93 24.45 7.15
N LEU A 141 -10.54 23.17 7.17
CA LEU A 141 -11.49 22.05 7.13
C LEU A 141 -11.79 21.47 8.52
N GLY A 142 -10.91 21.67 9.50
CA GLY A 142 -11.07 21.15 10.86
C GLY A 142 -11.38 19.65 10.89
N SER A 143 -12.54 19.28 11.45
CA SER A 143 -13.00 17.88 11.56
C SER A 143 -13.15 17.17 10.21
N LEU A 144 -13.44 17.90 9.12
CA LEU A 144 -13.50 17.30 7.77
C LEU A 144 -12.12 16.84 7.29
N TYR A 145 -11.04 17.52 7.68
CA TYR A 145 -9.68 17.07 7.39
C TYR A 145 -9.35 15.77 8.14
N LYS A 146 -9.77 15.66 9.40
CA LYS A 146 -9.63 14.41 10.17
C LYS A 146 -10.41 13.26 9.55
N LEU A 147 -11.63 13.52 9.05
CA LEU A 147 -12.39 12.55 8.28
C LEU A 147 -11.65 12.16 6.99
N PHE A 148 -11.07 13.11 6.27
CA PHE A 148 -10.24 12.81 5.09
C PHE A 148 -9.06 11.89 5.43
N MET A 149 -8.30 12.18 6.49
CA MET A 149 -7.18 11.33 6.94
C MET A 149 -7.65 9.90 7.27
N LEU A 150 -8.79 9.77 7.95
CA LEU A 150 -9.40 8.47 8.24
C LEU A 150 -9.74 7.70 6.97
N LEU A 151 -10.44 8.36 6.03
CA LEU A 151 -10.84 7.76 4.76
C LEU A 151 -9.63 7.44 3.87
N LEU A 152 -8.56 8.22 3.94
CA LEU A 152 -7.31 7.94 3.25
C LEU A 152 -6.68 6.64 3.77
N ALA A 153 -6.62 6.45 5.09
CA ALA A 153 -6.12 5.20 5.68
C ALA A 153 -6.97 3.99 5.26
N VAL A 154 -8.30 4.11 5.31
CA VAL A 154 -9.23 3.06 4.84
C VAL A 154 -9.05 2.79 3.34
N PHE A 155 -8.88 3.83 2.54
CA PHE A 155 -8.69 3.71 1.10
C PHE A 155 -7.39 2.98 0.78
N CYS A 156 -6.25 3.41 1.34
CA CYS A 156 -4.94 2.82 1.04
C CYS A 156 -4.87 1.32 1.39
N THR A 157 -5.45 0.90 2.52
CA THR A 157 -5.44 -0.53 2.94
C THR A 157 -6.29 -1.39 2.01
N ASN A 158 -7.49 -0.92 1.67
CA ASN A 158 -8.42 -1.69 0.85
C ASN A 158 -8.07 -1.64 -0.62
N SER A 159 -7.51 -0.53 -1.12
CA SER A 159 -7.22 -0.34 -2.55
C SER A 159 -6.11 -1.27 -3.04
N ILE A 160 -5.05 -1.47 -2.25
CA ILE A 160 -4.01 -2.48 -2.51
C ILE A 160 -4.60 -3.88 -2.45
N ASN A 161 -5.43 -4.17 -1.44
CA ASN A 161 -6.06 -5.48 -1.28
C ASN A 161 -6.94 -5.86 -2.48
N ILE A 162 -7.79 -4.94 -2.97
CA ILE A 162 -8.63 -5.24 -4.15
C ILE A 162 -7.87 -5.21 -5.49
N HIS A 163 -6.64 -4.69 -5.52
CA HIS A 163 -5.76 -4.68 -6.68
C HIS A 163 -4.69 -5.78 -6.58
N ALA A 164 -5.17 -7.01 -6.40
CA ALA A 164 -4.36 -8.17 -6.06
C ALA A 164 -4.66 -9.37 -6.97
N GLY A 165 -3.99 -10.50 -6.68
CA GLY A 165 -4.33 -11.79 -7.27
C GLY A 165 -3.49 -12.19 -8.48
N LEU A 166 -2.35 -11.53 -8.69
CA LEU A 166 -1.28 -12.02 -9.58
C LEU A 166 0.01 -12.13 -8.76
N ASN A 167 0.78 -13.18 -9.03
CA ASN A 167 2.07 -13.42 -8.38
C ASN A 167 3.03 -12.22 -8.49
N GLY A 168 3.20 -11.49 -7.38
CA GLY A 168 4.09 -10.33 -7.28
C GLY A 168 3.40 -8.96 -7.35
N LEU A 169 2.09 -8.88 -7.61
CA LEU A 169 1.43 -7.60 -7.88
C LEU A 169 1.29 -6.74 -6.62
N GLU A 170 0.87 -7.32 -5.50
CA GLU A 170 0.62 -6.62 -4.23
C GLU A 170 1.91 -6.00 -3.68
N VAL A 171 2.99 -6.78 -3.65
CA VAL A 171 4.29 -6.31 -3.19
C VAL A 171 4.94 -5.40 -4.22
N GLY A 172 4.85 -5.74 -5.50
CA GLY A 172 5.46 -4.97 -6.58
C GLY A 172 4.91 -3.55 -6.68
N GLN A 173 3.58 -3.37 -6.66
CA GLN A 173 2.96 -2.04 -6.71
C GLN A 173 3.37 -1.20 -5.47
N THR A 174 3.38 -1.84 -4.31
CA THR A 174 3.80 -1.23 -3.04
C THR A 174 5.26 -0.78 -3.06
N VAL A 175 6.16 -1.60 -3.61
CA VAL A 175 7.59 -1.27 -3.76
C VAL A 175 7.78 -0.06 -4.68
N ILE A 176 7.05 0.00 -5.79
CA ILE A 176 7.11 1.13 -6.72
C ILE A 176 6.62 2.42 -6.05
N ILE A 177 5.47 2.36 -5.37
CA ILE A 177 4.92 3.52 -4.64
C ILE A 177 5.90 3.96 -3.55
N SER A 178 6.44 3.03 -2.77
CA SER A 178 7.38 3.34 -1.68
C SER A 178 8.68 3.96 -2.19
N ALA A 179 9.19 3.49 -3.34
CA ALA A 179 10.33 4.10 -4.00
C ALA A 179 10.01 5.52 -4.50
N ALA A 180 8.82 5.74 -5.07
CA ALA A 180 8.38 7.08 -5.47
C ALA A 180 8.23 8.02 -4.26
N VAL A 181 7.67 7.55 -3.14
CA VAL A 181 7.60 8.32 -1.88
C VAL A 181 9.00 8.66 -1.36
N LEU A 182 9.94 7.71 -1.38
CA LEU A 182 11.32 7.96 -0.98
C LEU A 182 12.00 9.03 -1.86
N ILE A 183 11.88 8.91 -3.19
CA ILE A 183 12.39 9.90 -4.14
C ILE A 183 11.75 11.26 -3.89
N HIS A 184 10.43 11.30 -3.69
CA HIS A 184 9.69 12.52 -3.38
C HIS A 184 10.24 13.21 -2.12
N ASN A 185 10.42 12.46 -1.02
CA ASN A 185 10.94 13.01 0.22
C ASN A 185 12.35 13.59 0.05
N VAL A 186 13.25 12.88 -0.63
CA VAL A 186 14.62 13.36 -0.89
C VAL A 186 14.59 14.65 -1.73
N MET A 187 13.80 14.68 -2.80
CA MET A 187 13.64 15.89 -3.64
C MET A 187 13.08 17.06 -2.83
N ARG A 188 12.13 16.82 -1.92
CA ARG A 188 11.52 17.87 -1.10
C ARG A 188 12.45 18.40 -0.03
N ILE A 189 13.26 17.54 0.60
CA ILE A 189 14.30 18.00 1.53
C ILE A 189 15.31 18.89 0.78
N GLY A 190 15.76 18.50 -0.41
CA GLY A 190 16.73 19.27 -1.18
C GLY A 190 16.20 20.57 -1.80
N SER A 191 14.87 20.72 -1.96
CA SER A 191 14.25 21.90 -2.60
C SER A 191 13.53 22.83 -1.63
N SER A 192 13.16 22.38 -0.44
CA SER A 192 12.47 23.20 0.56
C SER A 192 13.47 24.07 1.33
N MET A 193 13.13 25.34 1.55
CA MET A 193 13.82 26.22 2.51
C MET A 193 13.19 26.18 3.91
N ASP A 194 11.99 25.60 4.02
CA ASP A 194 11.26 25.46 5.28
C ASP A 194 11.73 24.22 6.05
N ILE A 195 12.22 24.43 7.27
CA ILE A 195 12.79 23.41 8.16
C ILE A 195 11.70 22.42 8.59
N GLU A 196 10.47 22.89 8.85
CA GLU A 196 9.37 22.02 9.28
C GLU A 196 9.02 21.02 8.19
N SER A 197 8.87 21.50 6.94
CA SER A 197 8.68 20.61 5.78
C SER A 197 9.85 19.63 5.59
N GLN A 198 11.10 20.07 5.76
CA GLN A 198 12.26 19.17 5.67
C GLN A 198 12.19 18.07 6.74
N GLN A 199 11.83 18.41 7.98
CA GLN A 199 11.69 17.45 9.08
C GLN A 199 10.54 16.47 8.85
N ALA A 200 9.39 16.91 8.35
CA ALA A 200 8.27 16.03 8.01
C ALA A 200 8.64 15.02 6.91
N HIS A 201 9.38 15.44 5.89
CA HIS A 201 9.88 14.54 4.85
C HIS A 201 10.97 13.59 5.39
N ALA A 202 11.83 14.03 6.31
CA ALA A 202 12.81 13.17 6.97
C ALA A 202 12.12 12.11 7.85
N PHE A 203 11.10 12.50 8.60
CA PHE A 203 10.25 11.60 9.37
C PHE A 203 9.63 10.52 8.47
N SER A 204 9.09 10.93 7.32
CA SER A 204 8.55 10.02 6.31
C SER A 204 9.61 9.04 5.78
N ILE A 205 10.86 9.48 5.57
CA ILE A 205 11.98 8.60 5.18
C ILE A 205 12.25 7.52 6.23
N TYR A 206 12.22 7.88 7.52
CA TYR A 206 12.49 6.94 8.61
C TYR A 206 11.51 5.77 8.67
N LEU A 207 10.28 5.98 8.20
CA LEU A 207 9.25 4.95 8.11
C LEU A 207 9.26 4.26 6.73
N VAL A 208 9.32 4.99 5.61
CA VAL A 208 9.19 4.36 4.28
C VAL A 208 10.42 3.55 3.88
N LEU A 209 11.62 3.91 4.35
CA LEU A 209 12.85 3.21 3.98
C LEU A 209 12.91 1.77 4.53
N PRO A 210 12.70 1.51 5.84
CA PRO A 210 12.62 0.13 6.32
C PRO A 210 11.49 -0.63 5.63
N PHE A 211 10.32 -0.01 5.42
CA PHE A 211 9.20 -0.63 4.71
C PHE A 211 9.58 -1.09 3.31
N LEU A 212 10.15 -0.20 2.49
CA LEU A 212 10.63 -0.53 1.13
C LEU A 212 11.61 -1.70 1.15
N THR A 213 12.61 -1.66 2.03
CA THR A 213 13.62 -2.73 2.10
C THR A 213 13.03 -4.06 2.57
N THR A 214 12.15 -4.09 3.57
CA THR A 214 11.54 -5.35 4.01
C THR A 214 10.58 -5.91 2.95
N SER A 215 9.87 -5.04 2.23
CA SER A 215 8.98 -5.45 1.13
C SER A 215 9.76 -5.98 -0.08
N LEU A 216 10.90 -5.39 -0.42
CA LEU A 216 11.80 -5.93 -1.45
C LEU A 216 12.29 -7.36 -1.13
N ALA A 217 12.54 -7.67 0.15
CA ALA A 217 12.90 -9.02 0.56
C ALA A 217 11.74 -10.01 0.40
N LEU A 218 10.51 -9.61 0.75
CA LEU A 218 9.32 -10.45 0.51
C LEU A 218 9.04 -10.63 -0.99
N PHE A 219 9.27 -9.58 -1.79
CA PHE A 219 9.08 -9.60 -3.24
C PHE A 219 9.92 -10.71 -3.89
N ALA A 220 11.13 -10.98 -3.40
CA ALA A 220 11.97 -12.06 -3.92
C ALA A 220 11.31 -13.46 -3.81
N PHE A 221 10.47 -13.68 -2.80
CA PHE A 221 9.73 -14.94 -2.61
C PHE A 221 8.35 -14.93 -3.25
N ASN A 222 7.72 -13.74 -3.31
CA ASN A 222 6.39 -13.54 -3.86
C ASN A 222 6.39 -13.32 -5.37
N TRP A 223 7.52 -12.98 -6.01
CA TRP A 223 7.61 -12.84 -7.45
C TRP A 223 7.26 -14.13 -8.19
N TYR A 224 6.76 -14.01 -9.43
CA TYR A 224 6.40 -15.15 -10.25
C TYR A 224 7.59 -16.10 -10.53
N PRO A 225 7.42 -17.43 -10.36
CA PRO A 225 6.30 -18.10 -9.71
C PRO A 225 6.37 -18.01 -8.19
N SER A 226 5.30 -17.55 -7.53
CA SER A 226 5.33 -17.29 -6.08
C SER A 226 5.57 -18.54 -5.26
N SER A 227 6.52 -18.44 -4.33
CA SER A 227 6.79 -19.44 -3.30
C SER A 227 6.04 -19.16 -1.99
N VAL A 228 5.55 -17.93 -1.82
CA VAL A 228 4.74 -17.49 -0.67
C VAL A 228 3.68 -16.48 -1.13
N PHE A 229 2.53 -16.50 -0.47
CA PHE A 229 1.50 -15.48 -0.56
C PHE A 229 1.56 -14.52 0.61
N VAL A 230 1.24 -13.26 0.32
CA VAL A 230 1.43 -12.16 1.26
C VAL A 230 0.29 -12.03 2.27
N GLY A 231 -0.92 -12.44 1.86
CA GLY A 231 -2.15 -12.34 2.63
C GLY A 231 -2.68 -10.92 2.79
N ASP A 232 -3.87 -10.81 3.37
CA ASP A 232 -4.49 -9.56 3.79
C ASP A 232 -3.60 -8.83 4.80
N THR A 233 -2.83 -9.57 5.62
CA THR A 233 -1.81 -9.02 6.52
C THR A 233 -0.89 -8.01 5.82
N TYR A 234 -0.34 -8.36 4.66
CA TYR A 234 0.57 -7.47 3.95
C TYR A 234 -0.13 -6.29 3.31
N THR A 235 -1.27 -6.51 2.65
CA THR A 235 -1.97 -5.44 1.92
C THR A 235 -2.49 -4.37 2.87
N TYR A 236 -2.96 -4.79 4.04
CA TYR A 236 -3.38 -3.93 5.15
C TYR A 236 -2.19 -3.18 5.75
N PHE A 237 -1.13 -3.91 6.09
CA PHE A 237 0.12 -3.31 6.56
C PHE A 237 0.64 -2.24 5.59
N ALA A 238 0.72 -2.56 4.31
CA ALA A 238 1.26 -1.70 3.27
C ALA A 238 0.43 -0.42 3.11
N GLY A 239 -0.90 -0.55 3.05
CA GLY A 239 -1.78 0.61 2.92
C GLY A 239 -1.71 1.54 4.12
N MET A 240 -1.68 0.99 5.35
CA MET A 240 -1.56 1.81 6.56
C MET A 240 -0.19 2.48 6.66
N ALA A 241 0.90 1.76 6.36
CA ALA A 241 2.24 2.34 6.35
C ALA A 241 2.34 3.51 5.37
N LEU A 242 1.81 3.36 4.15
CA LEU A 242 1.78 4.40 3.13
C LEU A 242 0.89 5.59 3.54
N ALA A 243 -0.29 5.33 4.11
CA ALA A 243 -1.18 6.38 4.60
C ALA A 243 -0.53 7.20 5.73
N VAL A 244 0.07 6.53 6.71
CA VAL A 244 0.79 7.17 7.83
C VAL A 244 1.89 8.11 7.32
N VAL A 245 2.73 7.65 6.39
CA VAL A 245 3.82 8.49 5.88
C VAL A 245 3.35 9.65 5.03
N GLY A 246 2.22 9.52 4.32
CA GLY A 246 1.61 10.62 3.57
C GLY A 246 0.95 11.65 4.46
N ILE A 247 0.27 11.21 5.53
CA ILE A 247 -0.42 12.06 6.50
C ILE A 247 0.60 12.87 7.32
N LEU A 248 1.55 12.19 7.98
CA LEU A 248 2.55 12.86 8.82
C LEU A 248 3.64 13.56 8.00
N GLY A 249 3.84 13.16 6.74
CA GLY A 249 4.70 13.87 5.81
C GLY A 249 4.05 15.07 5.14
N HIS A 250 2.76 15.34 5.37
CA HIS A 250 1.99 16.42 4.73
C HIS A 250 2.02 16.38 3.19
N PHE A 251 1.94 15.17 2.61
CA PHE A 251 1.89 14.98 1.16
C PHE A 251 0.81 13.99 0.71
N SER A 252 -0.25 13.80 1.50
CA SER A 252 -1.39 12.92 1.23
C SER A 252 -1.97 13.04 -0.19
N GLU A 253 -2.05 14.25 -0.76
CA GLU A 253 -2.53 14.46 -2.14
C GLU A 253 -1.54 13.89 -3.17
N THR A 254 -0.24 14.04 -2.91
CA THR A 254 0.81 13.46 -3.76
C THR A 254 0.82 11.94 -3.64
N LEU A 255 0.57 11.41 -2.44
CA LEU A 255 0.41 9.97 -2.23
C LEU A 255 -0.76 9.42 -3.06
N LEU A 256 -1.92 10.10 -3.08
CA LEU A 256 -3.06 9.68 -3.89
C LEU A 256 -2.75 9.65 -5.39
N LEU A 257 -1.89 10.56 -5.88
CA LEU A 257 -1.43 10.53 -7.27
C LEU A 257 -0.47 9.35 -7.54
N PHE A 258 0.36 8.95 -6.58
CA PHE A 258 1.14 7.71 -6.70
C PHE A 258 0.26 6.47 -6.68
N PHE A 259 -0.90 6.52 -6.02
CA PHE A 259 -1.94 5.48 -6.00
C PHE A 259 -2.87 5.52 -7.23
N LEU A 260 -2.52 6.23 -8.31
CA LEU A 260 -3.42 6.41 -9.45
C LEU A 260 -3.97 5.08 -10.01
N PRO A 261 -3.17 4.01 -10.21
CA PRO A 261 -3.72 2.71 -10.63
C PRO A 261 -4.68 2.11 -9.62
N GLU A 262 -4.40 2.20 -8.33
CA GLU A 262 -5.26 1.72 -7.25
C GLU A 262 -6.58 2.51 -7.20
N VAL A 263 -6.53 3.82 -7.42
CA VAL A 263 -7.71 4.69 -7.57
C VAL A 263 -8.54 4.24 -8.78
N LEU A 264 -7.92 4.05 -9.95
CA LEU A 264 -8.61 3.59 -11.15
C LEU A 264 -9.21 2.19 -10.95
N ASN A 265 -8.48 1.26 -10.33
CA ASN A 265 -8.97 -0.08 -10.01
C ASN A 265 -10.17 -0.03 -9.07
N PHE A 266 -10.12 0.82 -8.03
CA PHE A 266 -11.23 1.05 -7.11
C PHE A 266 -12.45 1.60 -7.86
N LEU A 267 -12.30 2.66 -8.65
CA LEU A 267 -13.40 3.26 -9.42
C LEU A 267 -14.04 2.27 -10.38
N CYS A 268 -13.25 1.49 -11.12
CA CYS A 268 -13.76 0.42 -11.98
C CYS A 268 -14.48 -0.69 -11.17
N SER A 269 -14.06 -0.91 -9.92
CA SER A 269 -14.65 -1.91 -9.02
C SER A 269 -15.93 -1.43 -8.33
N VAL A 270 -16.18 -0.12 -8.23
CA VAL A 270 -17.32 0.47 -7.49
C VAL A 270 -18.66 -0.20 -7.83
N PRO A 271 -19.06 -0.37 -9.11
CA PRO A 271 -20.34 -1.00 -9.42
C PRO A 271 -20.52 -2.41 -8.80
N GLN A 272 -19.43 -3.19 -8.72
CA GLN A 272 -19.44 -4.52 -8.12
C GLN A 272 -19.29 -4.47 -6.59
N LEU A 273 -18.45 -3.58 -6.05
CA LEU A 273 -18.22 -3.45 -4.61
C LEU A 273 -19.48 -3.00 -3.87
N PHE A 274 -20.20 -2.01 -4.42
CA PHE A 274 -21.46 -1.50 -3.89
C PHE A 274 -22.68 -2.35 -4.28
N LYS A 275 -22.47 -3.49 -4.94
CA LYS A 275 -23.51 -4.46 -5.34
C LYS A 275 -24.58 -3.89 -6.29
N PHE A 276 -24.27 -2.82 -7.03
CA PHE A 276 -25.09 -2.37 -8.16
C PHE A 276 -25.10 -3.41 -9.30
N VAL A 277 -24.01 -4.19 -9.41
CA VAL A 277 -23.85 -5.32 -10.32
C VAL A 277 -23.39 -6.55 -9.51
N PRO A 278 -23.75 -7.80 -9.92
CA PRO A 278 -23.26 -9.00 -9.26
C PRO A 278 -21.73 -9.02 -9.13
N CYS A 279 -21.26 -9.37 -7.95
CA CYS A 279 -19.87 -9.33 -7.58
C CYS A 279 -19.45 -10.72 -7.07
N PRO A 280 -18.71 -11.50 -7.88
CA PRO A 280 -18.27 -12.83 -7.49
C PRO A 280 -17.22 -12.76 -6.37
N ARG A 281 -17.02 -13.87 -5.66
CA ARG A 281 -16.01 -13.96 -4.58
C ARG A 281 -14.60 -13.69 -5.11
N HIS A 282 -14.25 -14.29 -6.24
CA HIS A 282 -12.97 -14.06 -6.93
C HIS A 282 -13.23 -13.35 -8.25
N ARG A 283 -12.61 -12.18 -8.44
CA ARG A 283 -12.69 -11.37 -9.67
C ARG A 283 -11.43 -11.52 -10.53
N LEU A 284 -10.80 -12.69 -10.44
CA LEU A 284 -9.55 -13.02 -11.13
C LEU A 284 -9.80 -13.30 -12.62
N PRO A 285 -8.78 -13.13 -13.47
CA PRO A 285 -8.87 -13.53 -14.87
C PRO A 285 -9.07 -15.05 -15.01
N ARG A 286 -9.55 -15.48 -16.18
CA ARG A 286 -9.70 -16.91 -16.50
C ARG A 286 -8.37 -17.46 -17.01
N PHE A 287 -7.87 -18.51 -16.36
CA PHE A 287 -6.69 -19.26 -16.79
C PHE A 287 -7.05 -20.42 -17.73
N ASP A 288 -6.27 -20.60 -18.79
CA ASP A 288 -6.35 -21.75 -19.70
C ASP A 288 -5.14 -22.69 -19.52
N PRO A 289 -5.32 -23.90 -18.96
CA PRO A 289 -4.23 -24.84 -18.71
C PRO A 289 -3.51 -25.34 -19.96
N HIS A 290 -4.16 -25.34 -21.13
CA HIS A 290 -3.54 -25.83 -22.37
C HIS A 290 -2.56 -24.82 -22.94
N THR A 291 -2.87 -23.52 -22.84
CA THR A 291 -2.02 -22.45 -23.37
C THR A 291 -1.16 -21.78 -22.31
N GLY A 292 -1.51 -21.91 -21.02
CA GLY A 292 -0.84 -21.21 -19.92
C GLY A 292 -1.13 -19.71 -19.88
N LEU A 293 -2.20 -19.25 -20.56
CA LEU A 293 -2.53 -17.83 -20.72
C LEU A 293 -3.74 -17.43 -19.86
N LEU A 294 -3.74 -16.16 -19.46
CA LEU A 294 -4.86 -15.50 -18.78
C LEU A 294 -5.71 -14.73 -19.79
N THR A 295 -7.02 -14.79 -19.61
CA THR A 295 -8.02 -14.06 -20.40
C THR A 295 -8.90 -13.23 -19.48
N GLY A 296 -9.14 -11.97 -19.86
CA GLY A 296 -9.94 -11.04 -19.06
C GLY A 296 -11.43 -11.42 -19.02
N THR A 297 -12.01 -11.42 -17.83
CA THR A 297 -13.45 -11.61 -17.61
C THR A 297 -14.21 -10.28 -17.78
N LYS A 298 -15.52 -10.29 -17.47
CA LYS A 298 -16.34 -9.07 -17.46
C LYS A 298 -16.17 -8.24 -16.17
N ASP A 299 -15.43 -8.73 -15.18
CA ASP A 299 -15.26 -8.05 -13.89
C ASP A 299 -14.58 -6.68 -14.03
N GLY A 300 -15.00 -5.75 -13.17
CA GLY A 300 -14.56 -4.35 -13.17
C GLY A 300 -13.29 -4.15 -12.36
N ASN A 301 -12.14 -4.63 -12.84
CA ASN A 301 -10.85 -4.35 -12.23
C ASN A 301 -9.76 -4.19 -13.29
N LEU A 302 -8.66 -3.53 -12.92
CA LEU A 302 -7.57 -3.23 -13.86
C LEU A 302 -6.93 -4.50 -14.43
N VAL A 303 -6.83 -5.58 -13.65
CA VAL A 303 -6.30 -6.88 -14.11
C VAL A 303 -7.08 -7.38 -15.35
N ASN A 304 -8.42 -7.41 -15.27
CA ASN A 304 -9.26 -7.84 -16.38
C ASN A 304 -9.33 -6.80 -17.50
N ILE A 305 -9.33 -5.51 -17.19
CA ILE A 305 -9.31 -4.42 -18.18
C ILE A 305 -8.04 -4.52 -19.04
N PHE A 306 -6.87 -4.72 -18.44
CA PHE A 306 -5.61 -4.85 -19.16
C PHE A 306 -5.63 -6.04 -20.13
N LEU A 307 -6.18 -7.18 -19.72
CA LEU A 307 -6.33 -8.34 -20.61
C LEU A 307 -7.33 -8.11 -21.74
N ARG A 308 -8.39 -7.32 -21.50
CA ARG A 308 -9.37 -6.96 -22.55
C ARG A 308 -8.78 -5.98 -23.57
N ILE A 309 -7.94 -5.05 -23.13
CA ILE A 309 -7.31 -4.04 -24.00
C ILE A 309 -6.10 -4.61 -24.75
N PHE A 310 -5.21 -5.32 -24.05
CA PHE A 310 -3.92 -5.77 -24.59
C PHE A 310 -3.88 -7.26 -24.94
N GLY A 311 -5.04 -7.92 -24.90
CA GLY A 311 -5.19 -9.34 -25.22
C GLY A 311 -4.68 -10.29 -24.13
N ARG A 312 -4.90 -11.59 -24.38
CA ARG A 312 -4.46 -12.68 -23.50
C ARG A 312 -2.93 -12.74 -23.41
N CYS A 313 -2.41 -13.00 -22.21
CA CYS A 313 -0.97 -13.16 -21.98
C CYS A 313 -0.70 -14.01 -20.75
N THR A 314 0.56 -14.35 -20.48
CA THR A 314 0.94 -15.08 -19.26
C THR A 314 0.77 -14.20 -18.03
N GLU A 315 0.61 -14.83 -16.86
CA GLU A 315 0.52 -14.12 -15.56
C GLU A 315 1.70 -13.17 -15.32
N ARG A 316 2.92 -13.65 -15.58
CA ARG A 316 4.15 -12.85 -15.45
C ARG A 316 4.10 -11.59 -16.32
N THR A 317 3.70 -11.73 -17.58
CA THR A 317 3.62 -10.59 -18.51
C THR A 317 2.55 -9.59 -18.07
N LEU A 318 1.39 -10.08 -17.60
CA LEU A 318 0.33 -9.21 -17.09
C LEU A 318 0.79 -8.44 -15.84
N CYS A 319 1.42 -9.11 -14.88
CA CYS A 319 1.98 -8.48 -13.69
C CYS A 319 2.99 -7.40 -14.07
N ILE A 320 3.93 -7.69 -14.98
CA ILE A 320 4.92 -6.71 -15.46
C ILE A 320 4.24 -5.51 -16.11
N ARG A 321 3.21 -5.69 -16.94
CA ARG A 321 2.47 -4.59 -17.57
C ARG A 321 1.80 -3.68 -16.54
N LEU A 322 1.19 -4.24 -15.50
CA LEU A 322 0.57 -3.47 -14.42
C LEU A 322 1.63 -2.73 -13.58
N LEU A 323 2.77 -3.34 -13.30
CA LEU A 323 3.88 -2.68 -12.60
C LEU A 323 4.51 -1.56 -13.43
N ILE A 324 4.64 -1.73 -14.75
CA ILE A 324 5.06 -0.65 -15.66
C ILE A 324 4.04 0.49 -15.61
N PHE A 325 2.74 0.18 -15.63
CA PHE A 325 1.69 1.19 -15.49
C PHE A 325 1.76 1.93 -14.15
N GLN A 326 2.10 1.24 -13.05
CA GLN A 326 2.38 1.88 -11.75
C GLN A 326 3.55 2.84 -11.84
N ALA A 327 4.68 2.41 -12.39
CA ALA A 327 5.88 3.24 -12.52
C ALA A 327 5.62 4.47 -13.39
N LEU A 328 4.93 4.30 -14.53
CA LEU A 328 4.51 5.40 -15.40
C LEU A 328 3.56 6.36 -14.69
N SER A 329 2.65 5.86 -13.85
CA SER A 329 1.75 6.70 -13.05
C SER A 329 2.51 7.52 -12.01
N CYS A 330 3.52 6.94 -11.35
CA CYS A 330 4.41 7.68 -10.44
C CYS A 330 5.25 8.73 -11.17
N LEU A 331 5.80 8.39 -12.35
CA LEU A 331 6.53 9.36 -13.20
C LEU A 331 5.63 10.50 -13.68
N PHE A 332 4.40 10.18 -14.07
CA PHE A 332 3.38 11.17 -14.42
C PHE A 332 3.10 12.09 -13.23
N CYS A 333 2.98 11.56 -12.00
CA CYS A 333 2.83 12.39 -10.81
C CYS A 333 4.00 13.36 -10.64
N PHE A 334 5.26 12.92 -10.80
CA PHE A 334 6.42 13.81 -10.72
C PHE A 334 6.40 14.90 -11.79
N TRP A 335 6.08 14.53 -13.04
CA TRP A 335 5.94 15.47 -14.15
C TRP A 335 4.82 16.48 -13.89
N LEU A 336 3.65 16.00 -13.46
CA LEU A 336 2.49 16.83 -13.15
C LEU A 336 2.81 17.83 -12.04
N ARG A 337 3.46 17.38 -10.96
CA ARG A 337 3.92 18.27 -9.88
C ARG A 337 4.87 19.33 -10.39
N TYR A 338 5.83 18.95 -11.24
CA TYR A 338 6.77 19.90 -11.82
C TYR A 338 6.05 20.95 -12.68
N MET A 339 5.10 20.54 -13.54
CA MET A 339 4.29 21.45 -14.35
C MET A 339 3.39 22.37 -13.53
N ILE A 340 2.86 21.88 -12.41
CA ILE A 340 1.95 22.62 -11.52
C ILE A 340 2.73 23.47 -10.49
N THR A 341 4.07 23.36 -10.45
CA THR A 341 4.90 24.21 -9.58
C THR A 341 4.72 25.68 -9.99
N GLY A 342 4.07 26.47 -9.13
CA GLY A 342 3.65 27.86 -9.41
C GLY A 342 2.13 28.07 -9.52
N TRP A 343 1.34 27.00 -9.70
CA TRP A 343 -0.12 27.04 -9.75
C TRP A 343 -0.79 26.62 -8.43
N TYR A 344 -0.09 25.84 -7.60
CA TYR A 344 -0.57 25.35 -6.29
C TYR A 344 0.09 26.01 -5.08
N LYS A 345 1.21 26.71 -5.29
CA LYS A 345 1.90 27.54 -4.30
C LYS A 345 2.34 28.83 -4.97
#